data_AF-A0A8S4QN82-F1
#
_entry.id   AF-A0A8S4QN82-F1
#
_cell.length_a   1.000
_cell.length_b   1.000
_cell.length_c   1.000
_cell.angle_alpha   90.00
_cell.angle_beta   90.00
_cell.angle_gamma   90.00
#
_symmetry.space_group_name_H-M   'P 1'
#
loop_
_entity.id
_entity.type
_entity.pdbx_description
1 polymer ?
#
loop_
_entity_poly.entity_id
_entity_poly.type
_entity_poly.pdbx_seq_one_letter_code
_entity_poly.pdbx_strand_id
1 'polypeptide(L)' 'MPYCLVTPLLLKYKREALEEGLPLIRPLWLVADVDVALPVQDEFAIGDEIVVAPVLHKGETTRE' A
#
# COMPACT_ATOMS: atom_id res chain seq x y z
N MET A 1 1.03 -14.52 -20.62
CA MET A 1 1.47 -13.18 -20.19
C MET A 1 1.50 -13.20 -18.68
N PRO A 2 2.61 -12.87 -17.99
CA PRO A 2 2.57 -12.78 -16.54
C PRO A 2 1.61 -11.63 -16.20
N TYR A 3 0.50 -11.94 -15.55
CA TYR A 3 -0.44 -10.93 -15.11
C TYR A 3 0.28 -10.07 -14.06
N CYS A 4 0.52 -8.80 -14.36
CA CYS A 4 0.96 -7.82 -13.38
C CYS A 4 -0.02 -7.84 -12.21
N LEU A 5 0.43 -8.16 -10.99
CA LEU A 5 -0.42 -8.28 -9.80
C LEU A 5 -1.06 -6.93 -9.42
N VAL A 6 -0.32 -5.84 -9.62
CA VAL A 6 -0.70 -4.50 -9.14
C VAL A 6 -1.79 -3.87 -9.99
N THR A 7 -1.72 -4.00 -11.31
CA THR A 7 -2.66 -3.30 -12.22
C THR A 7 -4.13 -3.70 -11.99
N PRO A 8 -4.50 -4.99 -11.84
CA PRO A 8 -5.86 -5.39 -11.51
C PRO A 8 -6.33 -4.85 -10.15
N LEU A 9 -5.45 -4.78 -9.14
CA LEU A 9 -5.77 -4.23 -7.83
C LEU A 9 -6.09 -2.73 -7.91
N LEU A 10 -5.29 -1.95 -8.63
CA LEU A 10 -5.57 -0.53 -8.82
C LEU A 10 -6.93 -0.30 -9.52
N LEU A 11 -7.28 -1.18 -10.47
CA LEU A 11 -8.58 -1.11 -11.14
C LEU A 11 -9.74 -1.48 -10.20
N LYS A 12 -9.54 -2.44 -9.29
CA LYS A 12 -10.52 -2.82 -8.27
C LYS A 12 -10.89 -1.65 -7.36
N TYR A 13 -9.89 -0.92 -6.87
CA TYR A 13 -10.07 0.20 -5.94
C TYR A 13 -10.37 1.55 -6.60
N LYS A 14 -10.34 1.63 -7.93
CA LYS A 14 -10.60 2.87 -8.67
C LYS A 14 -11.92 3.54 -8.28
N ARG A 15 -12.98 2.75 -8.06
CA ARG A 15 -14.29 3.31 -7.73
C ARG A 15 -14.27 3.98 -6.35
N GLU A 16 -13.73 3.32 -5.34
CA GLU A 16 -13.58 3.87 -3.99
C GLU A 16 -12.77 5.17 -4.02
N ALA A 17 -11.72 5.23 -4.83
CA ALA A 17 -10.92 6.45 -4.98
C ALA A 17 -11.68 7.61 -5.64
N LEU A 18 -12.57 7.33 -6.58
CA LEU A 18 -13.32 8.37 -7.29
C LEU A 18 -14.57 8.80 -6.54
N GLU A 19 -15.26 7.88 -5.86
CA GLU A 19 -16.57 8.11 -5.26
C GLU A 19 -16.48 8.43 -3.77
N GLU A 20 -15.55 7.82 -3.05
CA GLU A 20 -15.42 7.93 -1.59
C GLU A 20 -14.21 8.77 -1.16
N GLY A 21 -13.32 9.10 -2.11
CA GLY A 21 -12.09 9.85 -1.87
C GLY A 21 -11.00 9.04 -1.16
N LEU A 22 -11.15 7.71 -1.09
CA LEU A 22 -10.14 6.83 -0.48
C LEU A 22 -8.95 6.65 -1.43
N PRO A 23 -7.71 6.96 -1.01
CA PRO A 23 -6.58 6.87 -1.92
C PRO A 23 -6.31 5.41 -2.33
N LEU A 24 -5.83 5.22 -3.57
CA LEU A 24 -5.43 3.90 -4.08
C LEU A 24 -4.19 3.36 -3.35
N ILE A 25 -3.26 4.26 -3.04
CA ILE A 25 -2.12 4.01 -2.16
C ILE A 25 -2.48 4.58 -0.80
N ARG A 26 -2.76 3.68 0.15
CA ARG A 26 -3.25 4.02 1.48
C ARG A 26 -2.08 4.10 2.46
N PRO A 27 -2.02 5.15 3.30
CA PRO A 27 -1.11 5.12 4.44
C PRO A 27 -1.58 4.06 5.44
N LEU A 28 -0.65 3.45 6.18
CA LEU A 28 -0.99 2.31 7.06
C LEU A 28 -2.02 2.64 8.13
N TRP A 29 -2.04 3.86 8.66
CA TRP A 29 -3.01 4.28 9.69
C TRP A 29 -4.47 4.29 9.19
N LEU A 30 -4.68 4.23 7.87
CA LEU A 30 -6.02 4.12 7.29
C LEU A 30 -6.56 2.68 7.31
N VAL A 31 -5.67 1.69 7.37
CA VAL A 31 -6.00 0.26 7.23
C VAL A 31 -5.62 -0.59 8.46
N ALA A 32 -4.81 -0.04 9.37
CA ALA A 32 -4.32 -0.69 10.58
C ALA A 32 -4.52 0.21 11.81
N ASP A 33 -4.23 -0.35 13.00
CA ASP A 33 -4.28 0.39 14.25
C ASP A 33 -3.37 1.62 14.18
N VAL A 34 -3.95 2.79 14.48
CA VAL A 34 -3.30 4.10 14.38
C VAL A 34 -2.06 4.16 15.28
N ASP A 35 -2.09 3.57 16.47
CA ASP A 35 -0.98 3.64 17.42
C ASP A 35 0.26 2.85 16.93
N VAL A 36 0.04 1.82 16.11
CA VAL A 36 1.11 1.01 15.49
C VAL A 36 1.56 1.61 14.15
N ALA A 37 0.64 2.19 13.39
CA ALA A 37 0.90 2.65 12.04
C ALA A 37 1.42 4.10 11.93
N LEU A 38 1.09 4.97 12.89
CA LEU A 38 1.60 6.36 12.95
C LEU A 38 3.13 6.48 12.88
N PRO A 39 3.93 5.65 13.58
CA PRO A 39 5.38 5.76 13.50
C PRO A 39 5.97 5.25 12.18
N VAL A 40 5.23 4.46 11.40
CA VAL A 40 5.71 3.88 10.14
C VAL A 40 5.53 4.88 9.01
N GLN A 41 6.64 5.29 8.38
CA GLN A 41 6.65 6.36 7.38
C GLN A 41 7.02 5.91 5.98
N ASP A 42 7.58 4.71 5.84
CA ASP A 42 8.11 4.20 4.59
C ASP A 42 7.34 3.00 4.03
N GLU A 43 6.24 2.61 4.67
CA GLU A 43 5.37 1.53 4.24
C GLU A 43 3.98 2.06 3.87
N PHE A 44 3.32 1.38 2.95
CA PHE A 44 1.98 1.74 2.50
C PHE A 44 1.19 0.50 2.06
N ALA A 45 -0.12 0.63 1.97
CA ALA A 45 -1.00 -0.39 1.42
C ALA A 45 -1.51 -0.03 0.03
N ILE A 46 -1.78 -1.04 -0.79
CA ILE A 46 -2.53 -0.91 -2.04
C ILE A 46 -3.90 -1.54 -1.81
N GLY A 47 -4.94 -0.73 -1.72
CA GLY A 47 -6.23 -1.21 -1.26
C GLY A 47 -6.15 -1.78 0.16
N ASP A 48 -6.79 -2.93 0.37
CA ASP A 48 -6.80 -3.63 1.67
C ASP A 48 -6.05 -4.97 1.64
N GLU A 49 -5.54 -5.40 0.48
CA GLU A 49 -4.96 -6.74 0.33
C GLU A 49 -3.44 -6.80 0.38
N ILE A 50 -2.74 -5.71 0.04
CA ILE A 50 -1.29 -5.72 -0.07
C ILE A 50 -0.68 -4.60 0.75
N VAL A 51 0.22 -4.95 1.67
CA VAL A 51 1.17 -4.04 2.30
C VAL A 51 2.49 -4.09 1.54
N VAL A 52 3.08 -2.92 1.32
CA VAL A 52 4.34 -2.73 0.60
C VAL A 52 5.35 -2.08 1.54
N ALA A 53 6.42 -2.79 1.83
CA ALA A 53 7.60 -2.29 2.55
C ALA A 53 8.80 -2.25 1.59
N PRO A 54 9.04 -1.11 0.90
CA PRO A 54 10.12 -0.98 -0.06
C PRO A 54 11.49 -1.00 0.63
N VAL A 55 12.46 -1.62 -0.03
CA VAL A 55 13.88 -1.47 0.34
C VAL A 55 14.35 -0.08 -0.09
N LEU A 56 14.72 0.76 0.87
CA LEU A 56 15.05 2.15 0.61
C LEU A 56 16.53 2.38 0.31
N HIS A 57 17.41 1.52 0.82
CA HIS A 57 18.85 1.72 0.69
C HIS A 57 19.48 0.74 -0.29
N LYS A 58 20.42 1.26 -1.09
CA LYS A 58 21.12 0.45 -2.09
C LYS A 58 22.00 -0.59 -1.40
N GLY A 59 21.86 -1.85 -1.83
CA GLY A 59 22.67 -2.96 -1.34
C GLY A 59 22.05 -3.72 -0.17
N GLU A 60 20.92 -3.25 0.36
CA GLU A 60 20.10 -4.04 1.28
C GLU A 60 19.43 -5.19 0.53
N THR A 61 19.40 -6.34 1.20
CA THR A 61 18.74 -7.57 0.71
C THR A 61 17.60 -8.01 1.61
N THR A 62 17.36 -7.28 2.70
CA THR A 62 16.36 -7.56 3.73
C THR A 62 15.72 -6.26 4.18
N ARG A 63 14.43 -6.30 4.51
CA ARG A 63 13.67 -5.23 5.17
C ARG A 63 12.94 -5.86 6.35
N GLU A 64 13.04 -5.25 7.52
CA GLU A 64 12.23 -5.59 8.70
C GLU A 64 10.85 -4.94 8.63
#